data_AF-A0A7C6RIP4-F1
#
_entry.id   AF-A0A7C6RIP4-F1
#
_cell.length_a   1.000
_cell.length_b   1.000
_cell.length_c   1.000
_cell.angle_alpha   90.00
_cell.angle_beta   90.00
_cell.angle_gamma   90.00
#
_symmetry.space_group_name_H-M   'P 1'
#
loop_
_entity.id
_entity.type
_entity.pdbx_description
1 polymer ?
#
loop_
_entity_poly.entity_id
_entity_poly.type
_entity_poly.pdbx_seq_one_letter_code
_entity_poly.pdbx_strand_id
1 'polypeptide(L)' 'VFNCGIGMAVVVAAADADAVAARLRAEGETVYRIGRIDARKDGEAQTLVV' A
#
# COMPACT_ATOMS: atom_id res chain seq x y z
N VAL A 1 -8.13 10.58 -15.36
CA VAL A 1 -7.77 9.65 -14.27
C VAL A 1 -6.28 9.41 -14.36
N PHE A 2 -5.56 9.51 -13.24
CA PHE A 2 -4.11 9.36 -13.16
C PHE A 2 -3.76 8.40 -12.03
N ASN A 3 -2.57 7.82 -12.05
CA ASN A 3 -2.06 6.96 -10.97
C ASN A 3 -1.61 7.75 -9.73
N CYS A 4 -1.56 9.09 -9.82
CA CYS A 4 -1.16 10.00 -8.74
C CYS A 4 0.18 9.62 -8.08
N GLY A 5 1.12 9.06 -8.83
CA GLY A 5 2.45 8.68 -8.33
C GLY A 5 2.55 7.27 -7.73
N ILE A 6 1.45 6.50 -7.69
CA ILE A 6 1.46 5.10 -7.23
C ILE A 6 1.31 4.16 -8.44
N GLY A 7 2.42 3.58 -8.90
CA GLY A 7 2.42 2.63 -10.01
C GLY A 7 1.92 1.23 -9.64
N MET A 8 2.07 0.85 -8.37
CA MET A 8 1.69 -0.46 -7.83
C MET A 8 1.35 -0.35 -6.35
N ALA A 9 0.33 -1.08 -5.90
CA ALA A 9 0.01 -1.27 -4.48
C ALA A 9 0.27 -2.73 -4.10
N VAL A 10 1.09 -2.94 -3.05
CA VAL A 10 1.44 -4.28 -2.54
C VAL A 10 0.86 -4.42 -1.14
N VAL A 11 0.11 -5.51 -0.90
CA VAL A 11 -0.48 -5.82 0.41
C VAL A 11 0.29 -6.98 1.02
N VAL A 12 0.78 -6.78 2.24
CA VAL A 12 1.56 -7.78 3.00
C VAL A 12 1.08 -7.84 4.44
N ALA A 13 1.44 -8.90 5.16
CA ALA A 13 1.21 -8.96 6.59
C ALA A 13 1.96 -7.81 7.29
N ALA A 14 1.39 -7.28 8.37
CA ALA A 14 1.97 -6.13 9.06
C ALA A 14 3.39 -6.39 9.57
N ALA A 15 3.69 -7.64 9.97
CA ALA A 15 5.00 -8.08 10.43
C ALA A 15 6.07 -8.09 9.32
N ASP A 16 5.68 -8.26 8.05
CA ASP A 16 6.59 -8.36 6.93
C ASP A 16 6.83 -7.01 6.22
N ALA A 17 6.05 -5.98 6.58
CA ALA A 17 6.01 -4.71 5.85
C ALA A 17 7.38 -4.04 5.72
N ASP A 18 8.17 -4.04 6.79
CA ASP A 18 9.47 -3.37 6.78
C ASP A 18 10.52 -4.16 5.99
N ALA A 19 10.48 -5.50 6.09
CA ALA A 19 11.36 -6.38 5.33
C ALA A 19 11.09 -6.30 3.82
N VAL A 20 9.80 -6.33 3.42
CA VAL A 20 9.39 -6.19 2.02
C VAL A 20 9.74 -4.80 1.48
N ALA A 21 9.51 -3.74 2.26
CA ALA A 21 9.87 -2.38 1.85
C ALA A 21 11.39 -2.22 1.68
N ALA A 22 12.20 -2.81 2.56
CA ALA A 22 13.65 -2.80 2.44
C ALA A 22 14.11 -3.54 1.18
N ARG A 23 13.51 -4.71 0.89
CA ARG A 23 13.85 -5.50 -0.31
C ARG A 23 13.53 -4.75 -1.60
N LEU A 24 12.33 -4.18 -1.71
CA LEU A 24 11.92 -3.41 -2.89
C LEU A 24 12.80 -2.17 -3.09
N ARG A 25 13.14 -1.45 -2.01
CA ARG A 25 14.09 -0.32 -2.10
C ARG A 25 15.48 -0.76 -2.57
N ALA A 26 15.96 -1.92 -2.12
CA ALA A 26 17.24 -2.47 -2.57
C ALA A 26 17.24 -2.85 -4.07
N GLU A 27 16.07 -3.16 -4.63
CA GLU A 27 15.87 -3.40 -6.07
C GLU A 27 15.70 -2.10 -6.88
N GLY A 28 15.79 -0.93 -6.24
CA GLY A 28 15.71 0.39 -6.87
C GLY A 28 14.32 1.02 -6.86
N GLU A 29 13.34 0.39 -6.21
CA GLU A 29 11.98 0.92 -6.15
C GLU A 29 11.81 2.03 -5.12
N THR A 30 10.90 2.96 -5.40
CA THR A 30 10.48 3.97 -4.42
C THR A 30 9.24 3.47 -3.68
N VAL A 31 9.40 3.14 -2.39
CA VAL A 31 8.35 2.49 -1.58
C VAL A 31 7.77 3.45 -0.54
N TYR A 32 6.45 3.60 -0.57
CA TYR A 32 5.65 4.34 0.40
C TYR A 32 4.72 3.41 1.17
N ARG A 33 4.58 3.63 2.48
CA ARG A 33 3.51 3.00 3.28
C ARG A 33 2.26 3.85 3.14
N ILE A 34 1.34 3.43 2.27
CA ILE A 34 0.18 4.25 1.87
C ILE A 34 -1.09 3.98 2.67
N GLY A 35 -1.12 2.96 3.54
CA GLY A 35 -2.30 2.68 4.36
C GLY A 35 -2.26 1.33 5.08
N ARG A 36 -3.45 0.87 5.46
CA ARG A 36 -3.72 -0.44 6.07
C ARG A 36 -5.03 -1.00 5.52
N ILE A 37 -5.20 -2.31 5.62
CA ILE A 37 -6.49 -2.96 5.36
C ILE A 37 -7.31 -2.96 6.65
N ASP A 38 -8.59 -2.64 6.55
CA ASP A 38 -9.53 -2.58 7.67
C ASP A 38 -10.86 -3.21 7.27
N ALA A 39 -11.72 -3.51 8.25
CA ALA A 39 -13.04 -4.05 7.98
C ALA A 39 -13.93 -2.96 7.35
N ARG A 40 -14.52 -3.28 6.20
CA ARG A 40 -15.41 -2.38 5.47
C ARG A 40 -16.78 -2.29 6.14
N LYS A 41 -17.36 -1.09 6.23
CA LYS A 41 -18.76 -0.88 6.66
C LYS A 41 -19.73 -0.98 5.48
N ASP A 42 -21.01 -1.20 5.77
CA ASP A 42 -22.06 -1.23 4.75
C ASP A 42 -22.10 0.09 3.96
N GLY A 43 -22.03 0.00 2.64
CA GLY A 43 -22.04 1.15 1.74
C GLY A 43 -20.72 1.94 1.65
N GLU A 44 -19.72 1.65 2.47
CA GLU A 44 -18.42 2.33 2.43
C GLU A 44 -17.67 2.03 1.12
N ALA A 45 -16.85 2.94 0.59
CA ALA A 45 -16.01 2.60 -0.57
C ALA A 45 -14.97 1.54 -0.19
N GLN A 46 -14.57 0.67 -1.13
CA GLN A 46 -13.56 -0.37 -0.86
C GLN A 46 -12.16 0.21 -0.59
N THR A 47 -11.88 1.38 -1.16
CA THR A 47 -10.63 2.12 -0.96
C THR A 47 -10.99 3.57 -0.68
N LEU A 48 -10.56 4.08 0.47
CA LEU A 48 -10.64 5.50 0.82
C LEU A 48 -9.23 6.10 0.82
N VAL A 49 -9.09 7.26 0.18
CA VAL A 49 -7.90 8.12 0.29
C VAL A 49 -8.37 9.39 1.00
N VAL A 50 -7.88 9.60 2.23
CA VAL A 50 -8.26 10.72 3.11
C VAL A 50 -7.09 11.67 3.34
#